data_AF-A0A328EL91-F1
#
_entry.id   AF-A0A328EL91-F1
#
_cell.length_a   1.000
_cell.length_b   1.000
_cell.length_c   1.000
_cell.angle_alpha   90.00
_cell.angle_beta   90.00
_cell.angle_gamma   90.00
#
_symmetry.space_group_name_H-M   'P 1'
#
loop_
_entity.id
_entity.type
_entity.pdbx_description
1 polymer ?
#
loop_
_entity_poly.entity_id
_entity_poly.type
_entity_poly.pdbx_seq_one_letter_code
_entity_poly.pdbx_strand_id
1 'polypeptide(L)'
;MIKIMKKIFYIIILFLVSINNVLASDGGVINGGSIDGGKVRTGDFTIDDVPVAIVNATNFFIGIAGTVAVIFIIIGAYKYLFGSVEGNTESGKTTIYMALVGFAIAACAYFIIRFVIDNFGGVN
;
A
#
# COMPACT_ATOMS: atom_id res chain seq x y z
N MET A 1 -15.38 -21.32 16.50
CA MET A 1 -14.39 -21.12 15.41
C MET A 1 -14.99 -20.54 14.13
N ILE A 2 -16.02 -21.15 13.52
CA ILE A 2 -16.60 -20.72 12.23
C ILE A 2 -17.13 -19.26 12.21
N LYS A 3 -17.69 -18.78 13.33
CA LYS A 3 -18.26 -17.42 13.43
C LYS A 3 -17.20 -16.31 13.39
N ILE A 4 -16.01 -16.57 13.93
CA ILE A 4 -14.87 -15.63 13.93
C ILE A 4 -14.23 -15.56 12.55
N MET A 5 -14.10 -16.70 11.88
CA MET A 5 -13.54 -16.80 10.53
C MET A 5 -14.40 -16.08 9.49
N LYS A 6 -15.74 -16.17 9.61
CA LYS A 6 -16.68 -15.40 8.77
C LYS A 6 -16.60 -13.89 9.01
N LYS A 7 -16.36 -13.43 10.24
CA LYS A 7 -16.21 -11.98 10.55
C LYS A 7 -14.94 -11.40 9.93
N ILE A 8 -13.82 -12.13 9.99
CA ILE A 8 -12.56 -11.72 9.35
C ILE A 8 -12.71 -11.68 7.83
N PHE A 9 -13.35 -12.69 7.24
CA PHE A 9 -13.63 -12.72 5.81
C PHE A 9 -14.53 -11.55 5.36
N TYR A 10 -15.54 -11.21 6.16
CA TYR A 10 -16.42 -10.06 5.89
C TYR A 10 -15.68 -8.72 6.00
N ILE A 11 -14.79 -8.55 6.98
CA ILE A 11 -13.95 -7.34 7.09
C ILE A 11 -13.01 -7.22 5.89
N ILE A 12 -12.42 -8.33 5.42
CA ILE A 12 -11.62 -8.35 4.20
C ILE A 12 -12.45 -7.92 2.98
N ILE A 13 -13.67 -8.46 2.82
CA ILE A 13 -14.56 -8.08 1.72
C ILE A 13 -14.92 -6.58 1.79
N LEU A 14 -15.21 -6.05 2.98
CA LEU A 14 -15.60 -4.66 3.19
C LEU A 14 -14.42 -3.71 2.94
N PHE A 15 -13.22 -4.12 3.33
CA PHE A 15 -11.98 -3.38 3.09
C PHE A 15 -11.62 -3.38 1.61
N LEU A 16 -11.73 -4.52 0.92
CA LEU A 16 -11.55 -4.65 -0.53
C LEU A 16 -12.51 -3.76 -1.35
N VAL A 17 -13.75 -3.58 -0.88
CA VAL A 17 -14.70 -2.62 -1.49
C VAL A 17 -14.29 -1.17 -1.23
N SER A 18 -13.71 -0.87 -0.06
CA SER A 18 -13.28 0.48 0.33
C SER A 18 -12.02 0.95 -0.41
N ILE A 19 -11.09 0.06 -0.77
CA ILE A 19 -9.88 0.43 -1.52
C ILE A 19 -10.19 1.01 -2.90
N ASN A 20 -11.28 0.60 -3.55
CA ASN A 20 -11.69 1.19 -4.83
C ASN A 20 -11.99 2.69 -4.72
N ASN A 21 -12.52 3.14 -3.58
CA ASN A 21 -12.85 4.55 -3.35
C ASN A 21 -11.62 5.38 -2.96
N VAL A 22 -10.61 4.77 -2.33
CA VAL A 22 -9.34 5.43 -1.97
C VAL A 22 -8.43 5.61 -3.20
N LEU A 23 -8.48 4.69 -4.17
CA LEU A 23 -7.71 4.74 -5.41
C LEU A 23 -8.29 5.69 -6.47
N ALA A 24 -9.55 6.12 -6.32
CA ALA A 24 -10.23 7.06 -7.21
C ALA A 24 -10.20 8.52 -6.70
N SER A 25 -9.55 8.78 -5.56
CA SER A 25 -9.33 10.13 -5.04
C SER A 25 -8.22 10.80 -5.84
N ASP A 26 -8.53 11.98 -6.37
CA ASP A 26 -7.66 12.92 -7.11
C ASP A 26 -6.37 13.35 -6.35
N GLY A 27 -6.17 12.84 -5.13
CA GLY A 27 -5.01 13.14 -4.27
C GLY A 27 -4.15 11.95 -3.84
N GLY A 28 -4.48 10.71 -4.23
CA GLY A 28 -3.72 9.51 -3.87
C GLY A 28 -3.33 9.39 -2.37
N VAL A 29 -2.42 8.46 -2.04
CA VAL A 29 -1.75 8.35 -0.73
C VAL A 29 -0.59 9.37 -0.62
N ILE A 30 -0.04 9.78 -1.76
CA ILE A 30 1.01 10.79 -1.92
C ILE A 30 0.46 11.93 -2.78
N ASN A 31 0.58 13.16 -2.24
CA ASN A 31 0.19 14.45 -2.82
C ASN A 31 1.02 14.79 -4.08
N GLY A 32 1.12 13.87 -5.04
CA GLY A 32 1.38 14.26 -6.43
C GLY A 32 0.03 14.61 -7.00
N GLY A 33 -0.12 15.82 -7.55
CA GLY A 33 -1.34 16.20 -8.26
C GLY A 33 -1.71 15.15 -9.31
N SER A 34 -2.95 15.13 -9.78
CA SER A 34 -3.29 14.26 -10.90
C SER A 34 -2.79 14.85 -12.21
N ILE A 35 -2.52 13.98 -13.19
CA ILE A 35 -2.40 14.44 -14.58
C ILE A 35 -3.80 14.91 -14.99
N ASP A 36 -3.94 16.19 -15.32
CA ASP A 36 -5.21 16.74 -15.78
C ASP A 36 -5.77 15.89 -16.93
N GLY A 37 -6.97 15.32 -16.75
CA GLY A 37 -7.61 14.47 -17.76
C GLY A 37 -7.85 15.17 -19.10
N GLY A 38 -7.81 16.52 -19.11
CA GLY A 38 -7.79 17.33 -20.33
C GLY A 38 -6.50 17.19 -21.13
N LYS A 39 -5.33 17.11 -20.48
CA LYS A 39 -4.02 16.94 -21.13
C LYS A 39 -3.87 15.55 -21.74
N VAL A 40 -4.36 14.51 -21.06
CA VAL A 40 -4.38 13.12 -21.56
C VAL A 40 -5.22 12.98 -22.83
N ARG A 41 -6.35 13.70 -22.91
CA ARG A 41 -7.27 13.66 -24.06
C ARG A 41 -6.80 14.49 -25.25
N THR A 42 -6.07 15.58 -25.01
CA THR A 42 -5.51 16.44 -26.05
C THR A 42 -4.12 15.98 -26.51
N GLY A 43 -3.47 15.06 -25.76
CA GLY A 43 -2.15 14.51 -26.10
C GLY A 43 -0.99 15.45 -25.77
N ASP A 44 -1.22 16.43 -24.92
CA ASP A 44 -0.23 17.45 -24.54
C ASP A 44 0.48 17.04 -23.25
N PHE A 45 1.56 16.27 -23.39
CA PHE A 45 2.40 15.83 -22.28
C PHE A 45 3.60 16.76 -22.14
N THR A 46 3.68 17.48 -21.02
CA THR A 46 4.84 18.32 -20.67
C THR A 46 5.78 17.58 -19.71
N ILE A 47 7.05 17.99 -19.64
CA ILE A 47 8.06 17.36 -18.77
C ILE A 47 7.66 17.37 -17.29
N ASP A 48 6.86 18.35 -16.86
CA ASP A 48 6.31 18.45 -15.50
C ASP A 48 5.28 17.35 -15.18
N ASP A 49 4.70 16.71 -16.19
CA ASP A 49 3.71 15.65 -16.03
C ASP A 49 4.38 14.27 -15.80
N VAL A 50 5.67 14.12 -16.11
CA VAL A 50 6.42 12.85 -15.95
C VAL A 50 6.60 12.46 -14.47
N PRO A 51 7.07 13.35 -13.57
CA PRO A 51 7.15 13.06 -12.13
C PRO A 51 5.79 12.69 -11.54
N VAL A 52 4.74 13.40 -11.98
CA VAL A 52 3.37 13.20 -11.51
C VAL A 52 2.86 11.80 -11.87
N ALA A 53 3.10 11.33 -13.09
CA ALA A 53 2.72 9.99 -13.50
C ALA A 53 3.41 8.90 -12.66
N ILE A 54 4.69 9.11 -12.31
CA ILE A 54 5.46 8.18 -11.47
C ILE A 54 4.92 8.14 -10.03
N VAL A 55 4.56 9.30 -9.46
CA VAL A 55 3.92 9.38 -8.14
C VAL A 55 2.59 8.65 -8.14
N ASN A 56 1.77 8.86 -9.17
CA ASN A 56 0.47 8.19 -9.27
C ASN A 56 0.60 6.67 -9.40
N ALA A 57 1.56 6.18 -10.19
CA ALA A 57 1.84 4.75 -10.27
C ALA A 57 2.32 4.19 -8.91
N THR A 58 3.22 4.89 -8.24
CA THR A 58 3.74 4.49 -6.92
C THR A 58 2.64 4.47 -5.86
N ASN A 59 1.72 5.43 -5.90
CA ASN A 59 0.51 5.51 -5.09
C ASN A 59 -0.33 4.24 -5.16
N PHE A 60 -0.56 3.77 -6.38
CA PHE A 60 -1.32 2.57 -6.63
C PHE A 60 -0.64 1.34 -6.02
N PHE A 61 0.67 1.20 -6.23
CA PHE A 61 1.44 0.08 -5.68
C PHE A 61 1.55 0.13 -4.15
N ILE A 62 1.75 1.30 -3.54
CA ILE A 62 1.88 1.42 -2.07
C ILE A 62 0.55 1.16 -1.37
N GLY A 63 -0.58 1.56 -1.97
CA GLY A 63 -1.93 1.27 -1.45
C GLY A 63 -2.21 -0.23 -1.39
N ILE A 64 -1.86 -0.96 -2.45
CA ILE A 64 -1.98 -2.42 -2.50
C ILE A 64 -0.99 -3.08 -1.54
N ALA A 65 0.27 -2.64 -1.54
CA ALA A 65 1.31 -3.20 -0.69
C ALA A 65 0.99 -3.03 0.81
N GLY A 66 0.53 -1.85 1.22
CA GLY A 66 0.11 -1.58 2.60
C GLY A 66 -1.08 -2.43 3.02
N THR A 67 -2.06 -2.60 2.13
CA THR A 67 -3.21 -3.48 2.37
C THR A 67 -2.78 -4.93 2.60
N VAL A 68 -1.94 -5.46 1.71
CA VAL A 68 -1.43 -6.83 1.81
C VAL A 68 -0.60 -7.00 3.08
N ALA A 69 0.25 -6.03 3.42
CA ALA A 69 1.05 -6.06 4.64
C ALA A 69 0.19 -6.19 5.91
N VAL A 70 -0.88 -5.39 6.03
CA VAL A 70 -1.80 -5.45 7.18
C VAL A 70 -2.46 -6.83 7.29
N ILE A 71 -2.86 -7.44 6.18
CA ILE A 71 -3.45 -8.79 6.16
C ILE A 71 -2.46 -9.84 6.69
N PHE A 72 -1.21 -9.83 6.20
CA PHE A 72 -0.18 -10.76 6.65
C PHE A 72 0.19 -10.57 8.12
N ILE A 73 0.18 -9.33 8.62
CA ILE A 73 0.38 -9.03 10.05
C ILE A 73 -0.74 -9.64 10.89
N ILE A 74 -2.01 -9.49 10.47
CA ILE A 74 -3.16 -10.06 11.22
C ILE A 74 -3.07 -11.60 11.26
N ILE A 75 -2.74 -12.24 10.14
CA ILE A 75 -2.58 -13.70 10.06
C ILE A 75 -1.41 -14.16 10.94
N GLY A 76 -0.27 -13.48 10.87
CA GLY A 76 0.89 -13.74 11.71
C GLY A 76 0.59 -13.57 13.21
N ALA A 77 -0.18 -12.54 13.57
CA ALA A 77 -0.60 -12.28 14.95
C ALA A 77 -1.51 -13.38 15.50
N TYR A 78 -2.48 -13.85 14.71
CA TYR A 78 -3.30 -15.01 15.09
C TYR A 78 -2.43 -16.26 15.27
N LYS A 79 -1.53 -16.55 14.33
CA LYS A 79 -0.62 -17.70 14.43
C LYS A 79 0.28 -17.61 15.66
N TYR A 80 0.72 -16.42 16.04
CA TYR A 80 1.52 -16.20 17.25
C TYR A 80 0.72 -16.43 18.54
N LEU A 81 -0.49 -15.86 18.64
CA LEU A 81 -1.33 -15.96 19.83
C LEU A 81 -1.82 -17.40 20.08
N PHE A 82 -2.17 -18.13 19.03
CA PHE A 82 -2.65 -19.52 19.14
C PHE A 82 -1.51 -20.56 19.12
N GLY A 83 -0.36 -20.25 18.49
CA GLY A 83 0.82 -21.12 18.47
C GLY A 83 1.52 -21.27 19.83
N SER A 84 1.13 -20.47 20.84
CA SER A 84 1.59 -20.60 22.21
C SER A 84 1.13 -21.89 22.90
N VAL A 85 0.11 -22.56 22.38
CA VAL A 85 -0.44 -23.81 22.97
C VAL A 85 0.35 -25.05 22.51
N GLU A 86 1.03 -24.97 21.36
CA GLU A 86 1.78 -26.09 20.73
C GLU A 86 3.31 -25.92 20.81
N GLY A 87 3.83 -24.89 21.49
CA GLY A 87 5.26 -24.66 21.66
C GLY A 87 5.98 -24.03 20.45
N ASN A 88 5.28 -23.78 19.35
CA ASN A 88 5.86 -23.23 18.11
C ASN A 88 5.49 -21.76 17.89
N THR A 89 5.73 -20.92 18.91
CA THR A 89 5.50 -19.46 18.84
C THR A 89 6.42 -18.75 17.85
N GLU A 90 7.56 -19.36 17.52
CA GLU A 90 8.57 -18.83 16.61
C GLU A 90 8.02 -18.65 15.19
N SER A 91 7.18 -19.59 14.75
CA SER A 91 6.54 -19.56 13.42
C SER A 91 5.59 -18.37 13.23
N GLY A 92 4.96 -17.87 14.30
CA GLY A 92 4.10 -16.68 14.24
C GLY A 92 4.91 -15.39 14.18
N LYS A 93 6.01 -15.32 14.96
CA LYS A 93 6.92 -14.17 14.95
C LYS A 93 7.55 -13.99 13.58
N THR A 94 8.09 -15.06 12.98
CA THR A 94 8.74 -14.98 11.66
C THR A 94 7.80 -14.48 10.57
N THR A 95 6.51 -14.87 10.60
CA THR A 95 5.51 -14.36 9.66
C THR A 95 5.26 -12.86 9.83
N ILE A 96 5.17 -12.37 11.07
CA ILE A 96 5.04 -10.92 11.33
C ILE A 96 6.29 -10.17 10.88
N TYR A 97 7.48 -10.68 11.18
CA TYR A 97 8.75 -10.08 10.76
C TYR A 97 8.86 -9.98 9.23
N MET A 98 8.53 -11.06 8.50
CA MET A 98 8.55 -11.04 7.03
C MET A 98 7.54 -10.04 6.45
N ALA A 99 6.34 -9.94 7.04
CA ALA A 99 5.34 -8.96 6.63
C ALA A 99 5.81 -7.51 6.88
N LEU A 100 6.43 -7.27 8.03
CA LEU A 100 6.96 -5.96 8.40
C LEU A 100 8.13 -5.56 7.51
N VAL A 101 9.06 -6.48 7.20
CA VAL A 101 10.21 -6.21 6.33
C VAL A 101 9.75 -5.88 4.92
N GLY A 102 8.78 -6.60 4.36
CA GLY A 102 8.21 -6.28 3.05
C GLY A 102 7.55 -4.89 3.03
N PHE A 103 6.81 -4.56 4.08
CA PHE A 103 6.23 -3.22 4.23
C PHE A 103 7.30 -2.13 4.37
N ALA A 104 8.34 -2.37 5.16
CA ALA A 104 9.44 -1.43 5.37
C ALA A 104 10.19 -1.14 4.06
N ILE A 105 10.45 -2.17 3.23
CA ILE A 105 11.08 -1.98 1.92
C ILE A 105 10.18 -1.13 1.00
N ALA A 106 8.88 -1.40 0.98
CA ALA A 106 7.94 -0.60 0.18
C ALA A 106 7.89 0.86 0.65
N ALA A 107 7.92 1.10 1.96
CA ALA A 107 8.00 2.45 2.54
C ALA A 107 9.31 3.15 2.19
N CYS A 108 10.45 2.45 2.22
CA CYS A 108 11.75 3.00 1.81
C CYS A 108 11.77 3.37 0.32
N ALA A 109 11.18 2.54 -0.55
CA ALA A 109 11.06 2.84 -1.98
C ALA A 109 10.28 4.15 -2.20
N TYR A 110 9.22 4.37 -1.43
CA TYR A 110 8.48 5.62 -1.46
C TYR A 110 9.35 6.84 -1.11
N PHE A 111 10.12 6.78 -0.02
CA PHE A 111 10.99 7.89 0.37
C PHE A 111 12.01 8.24 -0.72
N ILE A 112 12.57 7.24 -1.40
CA ILE A 112 13.52 7.44 -2.49
C ILE A 112 12.85 8.17 -3.66
N ILE A 113 11.66 7.76 -4.07
CA ILE A 113 10.94 8.39 -5.19
C ILE A 113 10.64 9.85 -4.88
N ARG A 114 10.17 10.14 -3.66
CA ARG A 114 9.92 11.52 -3.23
C ARG A 114 11.19 12.35 -3.19
N PHE A 115 12.29 11.78 -2.69
CA PHE A 115 13.59 12.44 -2.72
C PHE A 115 14.04 12.78 -4.14
N VAL A 116 13.88 11.87 -5.10
CA VAL A 116 14.22 12.14 -6.50
C VAL A 116 13.36 13.27 -7.08
N ILE A 117 12.07 13.29 -6.81
CA ILE A 117 11.16 14.32 -7.33
C ILE A 117 11.45 15.68 -6.70
N ASP A 118 11.66 15.73 -5.39
CA ASP A 118 11.93 16.99 -4.69
C ASP A 118 13.29 17.61 -5.13
N ASN A 119 14.27 16.78 -5.53
CA ASN A 119 15.59 17.26 -5.95
C ASN A 119 15.76 17.44 -7.46
N PHE A 120 15.06 16.65 -8.29
CA PHE A 120 15.22 16.63 -9.75
C PHE A 120 13.97 17.00 -10.54
N GLY A 121 12.79 16.99 -9.89
CA GLY A 121 11.51 17.34 -10.52
C GLY A 121 11.32 18.84 -10.78
N GLY A 122 12.29 19.69 -10.40
CA GLY A 122 12.31 21.10 -10.80
C GLY A 122 11.13 21.94 -10.31
N VAL A 123 10.43 21.50 -9.27
CA VAL A 123 9.39 22.28 -8.61
C VAL A 123 10.05 23.15 -7.54
N ASN A 124 10.25 24.43 -7.88
CA ASN A 124 10.17 25.48 -6.87
C ASN A 124 8.69 25.73 -6.56
#